data_AF-A0A972R6S5-F1
#
_entry.id   AF-A0A972R6S5-F1
#
_cell.length_a   1.000
_cell.length_b   1.000
_cell.length_c   1.000
_cell.angle_alpha   90.00
_cell.angle_beta   90.00
_cell.angle_gamma   90.00
#
_symmetry.space_group_name_H-M   'P 1'
#
loop_
_entity.id
_entity.type
_entity.pdbx_description
1 polymer ?
#
loop_
_entity_poly.entity_id
_entity_poly.type
_entity_poly.pdbx_seq_one_letter_code
_entity_poly.pdbx_strand_id
1 'polypeptide(L)'
;MKKFNLKNVLLLMVLVLTIISCKKDNNNAEPSTSNLVGTWNCTSVNYTGTSVTEVLGQSITTDYTGEGYDVDFTYTFSENPNLATSEGSFGIKLTSTILGQSTVQNIPGNSFNYTGNWSLAGDKITITYEGESQEATIVSLTDTNLVLNIIDETVTVLGTSTMTETTNMTIVLSK
;
A
#
# COMPACT_ATOMS: atom_id res chain seq x y z
N MET A 1 23.50 75.95 -2.91
CA MET A 1 22.17 75.44 -2.49
C MET A 1 21.37 75.08 -3.73
N LYS A 2 21.16 73.79 -4.03
CA LYS A 2 20.34 73.37 -5.17
C LYS A 2 19.35 72.30 -4.73
N LYS A 3 18.10 72.54 -5.10
CA LYS A 3 16.86 71.96 -4.58
C LYS A 3 16.64 70.54 -5.08
N PHE A 4 16.19 69.67 -4.17
CA PHE A 4 15.68 68.33 -4.44
C PHE A 4 14.44 68.40 -5.35
N ASN A 5 14.41 67.62 -6.44
CA ASN A 5 13.25 67.48 -7.33
C ASN A 5 12.65 66.08 -7.23
N LEU A 6 11.42 66.03 -6.74
CA LEU A 6 10.63 64.88 -6.30
C LEU A 6 9.78 64.29 -7.45
N LYS A 7 10.38 63.81 -8.56
CA LYS A 7 9.56 63.25 -9.66
C LYS A 7 10.04 61.96 -10.35
N ASN A 8 11.23 61.45 -10.06
CA ASN A 8 11.72 60.22 -10.71
C ASN A 8 12.00 59.10 -9.70
N VAL A 9 11.00 58.83 -8.84
CA VAL A 9 10.93 57.60 -8.04
C VAL A 9 10.41 56.49 -8.94
N LEU A 10 11.26 55.93 -9.81
CA LEU A 10 10.92 54.70 -10.53
C LEU A 10 12.13 54.03 -11.22
N LEU A 11 13.15 53.60 -10.47
CA LEU A 11 14.02 52.50 -10.93
C LEU A 11 14.89 51.92 -9.81
N LEU A 12 14.26 51.38 -8.77
CA LEU A 12 14.97 50.54 -7.80
C LEU A 12 14.05 49.42 -7.32
N MET A 13 13.86 48.41 -8.16
CA MET A 13 13.27 47.13 -7.76
C MET A 13 13.81 46.00 -8.63
N VAL A 14 15.13 45.84 -8.60
CA VAL A 14 15.75 44.51 -8.79
C VAL A 14 15.82 43.92 -7.39
N LEU A 15 14.72 43.30 -6.97
CA LEU A 15 14.67 42.53 -5.73
C LEU A 15 13.98 41.20 -6.03
N VAL A 16 14.82 40.21 -6.34
CA VAL A 16 14.70 38.83 -5.87
C VAL A 16 13.26 38.31 -5.76
N LEU A 17 12.67 37.96 -6.90
CA LEU A 17 11.58 36.98 -6.93
C LEU A 17 12.21 35.58 -6.97
N THR A 18 12.93 35.21 -5.90
CA THR A 18 13.09 33.79 -5.60
C THR A 18 11.73 33.30 -5.15
N ILE A 19 11.05 32.63 -6.08
CA ILE A 19 9.96 31.70 -5.85
C ILE A 19 10.04 31.05 -4.46
N ILE A 20 9.26 31.59 -3.53
CA ILE A 20 8.87 30.88 -2.32
C ILE A 20 7.90 29.80 -2.83
N SER A 21 8.46 28.67 -3.31
CA SER A 21 7.70 27.44 -3.41
C SER A 21 7.40 27.04 -1.98
N CYS A 22 6.19 27.40 -1.56
CA CYS A 22 5.63 27.05 -0.28
C CYS A 22 5.61 25.51 -0.23
N LYS A 23 6.62 24.91 0.40
CA LYS A 23 6.53 23.53 0.90
C LYS A 23 5.27 23.53 1.76
N LYS A 24 4.27 22.77 1.33
CA LYS A 24 3.12 22.48 2.16
C LYS A 24 3.69 21.65 3.33
N ASP A 25 3.87 22.34 4.45
CA ASP A 25 4.39 21.78 5.69
C ASP A 25 3.30 20.87 6.26
N ASN A 26 3.23 19.65 5.72
CA ASN A 26 2.47 18.56 6.29
C ASN A 26 3.49 17.78 7.12
N ASN A 27 3.38 17.90 8.43
CA ASN A 27 4.34 17.42 9.43
C ASN A 27 4.42 15.89 9.55
N ASN A 28 4.08 15.15 8.49
CA ASN A 28 4.41 13.74 8.37
C ASN A 28 5.80 13.66 7.77
N ALA A 29 6.79 13.31 8.58
CA ALA A 29 8.06 12.86 8.04
C ALA A 29 7.80 11.74 7.02
N GLU A 30 8.42 11.84 5.84
CA GLU A 30 8.40 10.75 4.87
C GLU A 30 8.85 9.45 5.53
N PRO A 31 8.25 8.29 5.18
CA PRO A 31 8.68 7.02 5.73
C PRO A 31 10.18 6.81 5.50
N SER A 32 10.91 6.52 6.58
CA SER A 32 12.32 6.20 6.53
C SER A 32 12.53 4.71 6.79
N THR A 33 13.60 4.16 6.21
CA THR A 33 13.95 2.75 6.41
C THR A 33 14.23 2.44 7.88
N SER A 34 14.83 3.38 8.62
CA SER A 34 15.12 3.24 10.06
C SER A 34 13.88 2.95 10.92
N ASN A 35 12.73 3.50 10.53
CA ASN A 35 11.47 3.32 11.26
C ASN A 35 10.77 2.01 10.86
N LEU A 36 11.03 1.53 9.65
CA LEU A 36 10.46 0.29 9.11
C LEU A 36 11.19 -0.97 9.61
N VAL A 37 12.52 -0.92 9.73
CA VAL A 37 13.36 -2.07 10.14
C VAL A 37 12.94 -2.64 11.49
N GLY A 38 12.98 -3.97 11.60
CA GLY A 38 12.59 -4.75 12.77
C GLY A 38 11.46 -5.73 12.48
N THR A 39 11.07 -6.48 13.52
CA THR A 39 9.98 -7.45 13.47
C THR A 39 8.68 -6.80 13.88
N TRP A 40 7.63 -7.04 13.09
CA TRP A 40 6.28 -6.55 13.30
C TRP A 40 5.34 -7.74 13.47
N ASN A 41 4.50 -7.70 14.50
CA ASN A 41 3.44 -8.68 14.71
C ASN A 41 2.20 -8.21 13.95
N CYS A 42 1.71 -9.02 13.03
CA CYS A 42 0.45 -8.71 12.36
C CYS A 42 -0.71 -8.90 13.32
N THR A 43 -1.58 -7.91 13.33
CA THR A 43 -2.77 -7.86 14.20
C THR A 43 -4.05 -7.97 13.40
N SER A 44 -3.99 -7.67 12.10
CA SER A 44 -5.15 -7.70 11.22
C SER A 44 -4.73 -7.85 9.76
N VAL A 45 -5.43 -8.72 9.04
CA VAL A 45 -5.39 -8.84 7.59
C VAL A 45 -6.84 -8.77 7.11
N ASN A 46 -7.18 -7.75 6.33
CA ASN A 46 -8.51 -7.63 5.73
C ASN A 46 -8.36 -7.32 4.25
N TYR A 47 -9.28 -7.80 3.45
CA TYR A 47 -9.33 -7.41 2.04
C TYR A 47 -10.75 -7.35 1.52
N THR A 48 -10.93 -6.52 0.51
CA THR A 48 -12.15 -6.46 -0.29
C THR A 48 -11.76 -6.57 -1.75
N GLY A 49 -12.58 -7.18 -2.56
CA GLY A 49 -12.33 -7.18 -3.99
C GLY A 49 -13.56 -7.51 -4.81
N THR A 50 -13.37 -7.36 -6.11
CA THR A 50 -14.39 -7.63 -7.11
C THR A 50 -13.75 -8.46 -8.22
N SER A 51 -14.44 -9.54 -8.61
CA SER A 51 -14.11 -10.34 -9.77
C SER A 51 -15.21 -10.18 -10.82
N VAL A 52 -14.81 -9.90 -12.06
CA VAL A 52 -15.71 -9.78 -13.21
C VAL A 52 -15.33 -10.85 -14.22
N THR A 53 -16.24 -11.78 -14.47
CA THR A 53 -16.08 -12.82 -15.48
C THR A 53 -16.93 -12.51 -16.69
N GLU A 54 -16.30 -12.33 -17.85
CA GLU A 54 -16.95 -12.15 -19.14
C GLU A 54 -17.02 -13.47 -19.91
N VAL A 55 -18.25 -13.90 -20.24
CA VAL A 55 -18.52 -15.12 -21.01
C VAL A 55 -19.60 -14.81 -22.05
N LEU A 56 -19.30 -15.04 -23.33
CA LEU A 56 -20.25 -14.88 -24.45
C LEU A 56 -20.95 -13.49 -24.48
N GLY A 57 -20.23 -12.44 -24.09
CA GLY A 57 -20.75 -11.06 -24.06
C GLY A 57 -21.63 -10.73 -22.86
N GLN A 58 -21.74 -11.63 -21.88
CA GLN A 58 -22.36 -11.37 -20.58
C GLN A 58 -21.30 -11.26 -19.49
N SER A 59 -21.49 -10.36 -18.54
CA SER A 59 -20.62 -10.19 -17.37
C SER A 59 -21.29 -10.71 -16.12
N ILE A 60 -20.57 -11.53 -15.35
CA ILE A 60 -20.96 -11.95 -14.00
C ILE A 60 -19.98 -11.30 -13.02
N THR A 61 -20.52 -10.52 -12.09
CA THR A 61 -19.74 -9.85 -11.04
C THR A 61 -19.88 -10.60 -9.72
N THR A 62 -18.75 -10.80 -9.05
CA THR A 62 -18.65 -11.37 -7.71
C THR A 62 -17.91 -10.37 -6.82
N ASP A 63 -18.55 -9.90 -5.76
CA ASP A 63 -17.87 -9.11 -4.73
C ASP A 63 -17.46 -10.02 -3.59
N TYR A 64 -16.32 -9.75 -2.96
CA TYR A 64 -15.88 -10.51 -1.81
C TYR A 64 -15.17 -9.68 -0.76
N THR A 65 -15.24 -10.15 0.48
CA THR A 65 -14.51 -9.61 1.62
C THR A 65 -13.83 -10.75 2.37
N GLY A 66 -12.55 -10.59 2.71
CA GLY A 66 -11.82 -11.48 3.59
C GLY A 66 -11.51 -10.80 4.92
N GLU A 67 -11.80 -11.49 6.02
CA GLU A 67 -11.47 -11.09 7.39
C GLU A 67 -10.51 -12.12 7.98
N GLY A 68 -9.32 -11.68 8.38
CA GLY A 68 -8.34 -12.53 9.04
C GLY A 68 -8.77 -12.92 10.46
N TYR A 69 -8.60 -14.19 10.82
CA TYR A 69 -8.80 -14.71 12.17
C TYR A 69 -7.64 -15.61 12.58
N ASP A 70 -7.47 -15.84 13.89
CA ASP A 70 -6.33 -16.60 14.46
C ASP A 70 -4.98 -16.14 13.88
N VAL A 71 -4.77 -14.81 13.86
CA VAL A 71 -3.58 -14.21 13.26
C VAL A 71 -2.36 -14.42 14.16
N ASP A 72 -1.48 -15.31 13.74
CA ASP A 72 -0.17 -15.57 14.34
C ASP A 72 0.88 -15.47 13.24
N PHE A 73 1.17 -14.24 12.84
CA PHE A 73 2.01 -13.92 11.69
C PHE A 73 2.91 -12.74 12.00
N THR A 74 4.19 -12.86 11.65
CA THR A 74 5.20 -11.82 11.84
C THR A 74 5.84 -11.43 10.52
N TYR A 75 6.26 -10.17 10.44
CA TYR A 75 6.93 -9.60 9.29
C TYR A 75 8.19 -8.87 9.73
N THR A 76 9.35 -9.26 9.21
CA THR A 76 10.64 -8.67 9.57
C THR A 76 11.27 -7.99 8.37
N PHE A 77 11.57 -6.69 8.52
CA PHE A 77 12.40 -5.95 7.59
C PHE A 77 13.82 -5.81 8.17
N SER A 78 14.84 -6.25 7.44
CA SER A 78 16.25 -6.08 7.81
C SER A 78 17.01 -5.22 6.79
N GLU A 79 18.16 -4.68 7.19
CA GLU A 79 19.10 -3.98 6.31
C GLU A 79 20.47 -4.66 6.33
N ASN A 80 21.21 -4.56 5.22
CA ASN A 80 22.55 -5.13 5.05
C ASN A 80 22.65 -6.66 5.33
N PRO A 81 21.95 -7.52 4.57
CA PRO A 81 21.20 -7.24 3.34
C PRO A 81 19.75 -6.79 3.59
N ASN A 82 19.15 -6.12 2.60
CA ASN A 82 17.76 -5.68 2.67
C ASN A 82 16.81 -6.86 2.43
N LEU A 83 16.43 -7.57 3.49
CA LEU A 83 15.52 -8.72 3.41
C LEU A 83 14.21 -8.46 4.14
N ALA A 84 13.14 -8.93 3.51
CA ALA A 84 11.79 -8.95 4.04
C ALA A 84 11.39 -10.41 4.23
N THR A 85 11.18 -10.80 5.48
CA THR A 85 10.87 -12.16 5.89
C THR A 85 9.51 -12.19 6.55
N SER A 86 8.67 -13.13 6.12
CA SER A 86 7.40 -13.42 6.77
C SER A 86 7.40 -14.83 7.36
N GLU A 87 6.81 -14.96 8.55
CA GLU A 87 6.68 -16.25 9.23
C GLU A 87 5.35 -16.34 9.97
N GLY A 88 4.67 -17.48 9.84
CA GLY A 88 3.46 -17.80 10.60
C GLY A 88 2.25 -18.11 9.72
N SER A 89 1.05 -17.94 10.28
CA SER A 89 -0.20 -18.25 9.60
C SER A 89 -1.39 -17.47 10.14
N PHE A 90 -2.46 -17.43 9.33
CA PHE A 90 -3.77 -16.93 9.76
C PHE A 90 -4.89 -17.67 9.01
N GLY A 91 -6.07 -17.68 9.59
CA GLY A 91 -7.30 -18.08 8.91
C GLY A 91 -7.93 -16.90 8.18
N ILE A 92 -8.70 -17.17 7.12
CA ILE A 92 -9.52 -16.18 6.42
C ILE A 92 -10.98 -16.59 6.47
N LYS A 93 -11.84 -15.67 6.93
CA LYS A 93 -13.29 -15.75 6.74
C LYS A 93 -13.64 -14.98 5.47
N LEU A 94 -13.88 -15.72 4.40
CA LEU A 94 -14.24 -15.20 3.10
C LEU A 94 -15.76 -15.11 2.98
N THR A 95 -16.27 -13.94 2.63
CA THR A 95 -17.67 -13.74 2.23
C THR A 95 -17.68 -13.36 0.77
N SER A 96 -18.36 -14.14 -0.08
CA SER A 96 -18.52 -13.85 -1.51
C SER A 96 -19.99 -13.62 -1.82
N THR A 97 -20.29 -12.62 -2.63
CA THR A 97 -21.65 -12.23 -3.02
C THR A 97 -21.78 -12.25 -4.54
N ILE A 98 -22.71 -13.07 -5.03
CA ILE A 98 -23.00 -13.23 -6.46
C ILE A 98 -24.50 -13.12 -6.64
N LEU A 99 -24.95 -12.23 -7.54
CA LEU A 99 -26.37 -12.00 -7.82
C LEU A 99 -27.22 -11.74 -6.55
N GLY A 100 -26.63 -11.01 -5.59
CA GLY A 100 -27.28 -10.66 -4.32
C GLY A 100 -27.36 -11.78 -3.29
N GLN A 101 -26.79 -12.95 -3.56
CA GLN A 101 -26.69 -14.06 -2.61
C GLN A 101 -25.27 -14.17 -2.07
N SER A 102 -25.14 -14.22 -0.75
CA SER A 102 -23.84 -14.31 -0.08
C SER A 102 -23.57 -15.71 0.46
N THR A 103 -22.34 -16.18 0.31
CA THR A 103 -21.82 -17.40 0.93
C THR A 103 -20.62 -17.05 1.80
N VAL A 104 -20.54 -17.67 2.98
CA VAL A 104 -19.41 -17.51 3.92
C VAL A 104 -18.62 -18.80 4.00
N GLN A 105 -17.30 -18.71 3.90
CA GLN A 105 -16.36 -19.81 4.02
C GLN A 105 -15.24 -19.44 5.00
N ASN A 106 -14.90 -20.36 5.90
CA ASN A 106 -13.74 -20.23 6.77
C ASN A 106 -12.61 -21.09 6.20
N ILE A 107 -11.50 -20.44 5.85
CA ILE A 107 -10.30 -21.06 5.28
C ILE A 107 -9.23 -21.03 6.38
N PRO A 108 -8.98 -22.14 7.10
CA PRO A 108 -8.01 -22.16 8.19
C PRO A 108 -6.57 -22.33 7.67
N GLY A 109 -5.61 -21.82 8.45
CA GLY A 109 -4.20 -22.24 8.34
C GLY A 109 -3.47 -21.79 7.08
N ASN A 110 -3.77 -20.60 6.55
CA ASN A 110 -2.98 -20.02 5.46
C ASN A 110 -1.62 -19.61 6.04
N SER A 111 -0.58 -20.37 5.71
CA SER A 111 0.79 -20.01 6.05
C SER A 111 1.40 -19.15 4.95
N PHE A 112 2.06 -18.07 5.35
CA PHE A 112 2.78 -17.19 4.45
C PHE A 112 4.20 -17.11 4.97
N ASN A 113 5.07 -17.97 4.43
CA ASN A 113 6.48 -18.03 4.81
C ASN A 113 7.32 -17.74 3.57
N TYR A 114 7.98 -16.59 3.55
CA TYR A 114 8.90 -16.23 2.47
C TYR A 114 10.05 -15.38 2.99
N THR A 115 11.12 -15.31 2.21
CA THR A 115 12.20 -14.33 2.40
C THR A 115 12.58 -13.76 1.05
N GLY A 116 12.30 -12.47 0.86
CA GLY A 116 12.54 -11.73 -0.37
C GLY A 116 13.43 -10.52 -0.15
N ASN A 117 13.91 -9.92 -1.23
CA ASN A 117 14.54 -8.60 -1.16
C ASN A 117 13.47 -7.52 -0.99
N TRP A 118 13.80 -6.42 -0.32
CA TRP A 118 12.89 -5.26 -0.30
C TRP A 118 13.61 -3.94 -0.60
N SER A 119 12.83 -2.98 -1.08
CA SER A 119 13.24 -1.59 -1.22
C SER A 119 12.10 -0.64 -0.82
N LEU A 120 12.46 0.59 -0.47
CA LEU A 120 11.53 1.66 -0.11
C LEU A 120 11.78 2.87 -1.00
N ALA A 121 10.73 3.36 -1.65
CA ALA A 121 10.75 4.57 -2.45
C ALA A 121 9.53 5.44 -2.10
N GLY A 122 9.75 6.50 -1.31
CA GLY A 122 8.65 7.30 -0.75
C GLY A 122 7.81 6.46 0.22
N ASP A 123 6.52 6.37 -0.05
CA ASP A 123 5.55 5.56 0.70
C ASP A 123 5.38 4.14 0.16
N LYS A 124 6.15 3.72 -0.86
CA LYS A 124 6.02 2.40 -1.48
C LYS A 124 7.12 1.45 -1.04
N ILE A 125 6.71 0.33 -0.48
CA ILE A 125 7.56 -0.83 -0.23
C ILE A 125 7.41 -1.78 -1.43
N THR A 126 8.52 -2.17 -2.03
CA THR A 126 8.55 -3.24 -3.04
C THR A 126 9.25 -4.44 -2.46
N ILE A 127 8.59 -5.59 -2.48
CA ILE A 127 9.15 -6.89 -2.06
C ILE A 127 9.28 -7.78 -3.28
N THR A 128 10.47 -8.33 -3.51
CA THR A 128 10.75 -9.24 -4.61
C THR A 128 11.11 -10.63 -4.09
N TYR A 129 10.34 -11.63 -4.50
CA TYR A 129 10.51 -13.04 -4.12
C TYR A 129 10.37 -13.92 -5.37
N GLU A 130 11.30 -14.85 -5.57
CA GLU A 130 11.32 -15.77 -6.73
C GLU A 130 11.18 -15.11 -8.12
N GLY A 131 11.58 -13.83 -8.24
CA GLY A 131 11.52 -13.06 -9.49
C GLY A 131 10.24 -12.24 -9.67
N GLU A 132 9.23 -12.46 -8.83
CA GLU A 132 8.00 -11.66 -8.79
C GLU A 132 8.13 -10.52 -7.79
N SER A 133 7.54 -9.38 -8.09
CA SER A 133 7.56 -8.20 -7.22
C SER A 133 6.16 -7.76 -6.83
N GLN A 134 5.94 -7.57 -5.54
CA GLN A 134 4.71 -7.00 -4.99
C GLN A 134 5.01 -5.61 -4.41
N GLU A 135 4.16 -4.65 -4.74
CA GLU A 135 4.18 -3.32 -4.14
C GLU A 135 3.13 -3.22 -3.02
N ALA A 136 3.51 -2.58 -1.90
CA ALA A 136 2.63 -2.18 -0.82
C ALA A 136 2.82 -0.68 -0.54
N THR A 137 1.73 0.05 -0.35
CA THR A 137 1.75 1.44 0.07
C THR A 137 1.68 1.53 1.59
N ILE A 138 2.56 2.32 2.20
CA ILE A 138 2.54 2.66 3.63
C ILE A 138 1.44 3.69 3.86
N VAL A 139 0.36 3.27 4.50
CA VAL A 139 -0.75 4.17 4.89
C VAL A 139 -0.41 4.91 6.19
N SER A 140 0.28 4.24 7.11
CA SER A 140 0.72 4.81 8.39
C SER A 140 1.96 4.09 8.88
N LEU A 141 2.95 4.84 9.37
CA LEU A 141 4.15 4.31 10.01
C LEU A 141 4.49 5.16 11.25
N THR A 142 4.55 4.49 12.39
CA THR A 142 4.96 5.04 13.69
C THR A 142 5.91 4.04 14.36
N ASP A 143 6.41 4.33 15.54
CA ASP A 143 7.33 3.42 16.25
C ASP A 143 6.68 2.08 16.62
N THR A 144 5.35 2.04 16.81
CA THR A 144 4.61 0.86 17.30
C THR A 144 3.53 0.36 16.35
N ASN A 145 3.26 1.07 15.25
CA ASN A 145 2.18 0.72 14.32
C ASN A 145 2.59 0.96 12.87
N LEU A 146 2.33 -0.04 12.03
CA LEU A 146 2.52 -0.03 10.59
C LEU A 146 1.23 -0.47 9.92
N VAL A 147 0.71 0.33 8.98
CA VAL A 147 -0.43 -0.02 8.14
C VAL A 147 0.01 -0.04 6.70
N LEU A 148 -0.16 -1.18 6.05
CA LEU A 148 0.15 -1.41 4.64
C LEU A 148 -1.14 -1.59 3.85
N ASN A 149 -1.15 -1.05 2.64
CA ASN A 149 -2.20 -1.29 1.66
C ASN A 149 -1.60 -1.92 0.40
N ILE A 150 -2.17 -3.04 -0.03
CA ILE A 150 -1.77 -3.76 -1.23
C ILE A 150 -2.97 -3.75 -2.18
N ILE A 151 -2.75 -3.31 -3.41
CA ILE A 151 -3.73 -3.46 -4.49
C ILE A 151 -3.14 -4.45 -5.48
N ASP A 152 -3.87 -5.52 -5.73
CA ASP A 152 -3.52 -6.53 -6.72
C ASP A 152 -4.61 -6.59 -7.80
N GLU A 153 -4.17 -6.66 -9.05
CA GLU A 153 -5.04 -6.75 -10.21
C GLU A 153 -4.59 -7.91 -11.07
N THR A 154 -5.46 -8.91 -11.24
CA THR A 154 -5.16 -10.07 -12.06
C THR A 154 -6.15 -10.17 -13.22
N VAL A 155 -5.63 -10.58 -14.38
CA VAL A 155 -6.43 -10.89 -15.56
C VAL A 155 -6.13 -12.32 -15.97
N THR A 156 -7.13 -13.18 -15.89
CA THR A 156 -7.02 -14.59 -16.29
C THR A 156 -7.86 -14.85 -17.54
N VAL A 157 -7.26 -15.45 -18.56
CA VAL A 157 -7.97 -15.87 -19.78
C VAL A 157 -8.25 -17.37 -19.71
N LEU A 158 -9.53 -17.74 -19.70
CA LEU A 158 -10.02 -19.12 -19.64
C LEU A 158 -10.75 -19.49 -20.93
N GLY A 159 -9.98 -19.89 -21.95
CA GLY A 159 -10.51 -20.17 -23.28
C GLY A 159 -11.04 -18.90 -23.94
N THR A 160 -12.36 -18.83 -24.14
CA THR A 160 -13.06 -17.65 -24.69
C THR A 160 -13.54 -16.67 -23.63
N SER A 161 -13.24 -16.93 -22.35
CA SER A 161 -13.69 -16.12 -21.22
C SER A 161 -12.53 -15.33 -20.64
N THR A 162 -12.83 -14.16 -20.09
CA THR A 162 -11.85 -13.33 -19.38
C THR A 162 -12.36 -13.06 -17.98
N MET A 163 -11.51 -13.26 -16.98
CA MET A 163 -11.78 -12.91 -15.59
C MET A 163 -10.82 -11.80 -15.18
N THR A 164 -11.36 -10.72 -14.66
CA THR A 164 -10.59 -9.62 -14.07
C THR A 164 -10.89 -9.55 -12.59
N GLU A 165 -9.87 -9.59 -11.76
CA GLU A 165 -9.97 -9.52 -10.31
C GLU A 165 -9.18 -8.31 -9.80
N THR A 166 -9.79 -7.54 -8.91
CA THR A 166 -9.12 -6.45 -8.20
C THR A 166 -9.31 -6.68 -6.71
N THR A 167 -8.21 -6.85 -5.99
CA THR A 167 -8.19 -7.01 -4.53
C THR A 167 -7.50 -5.83 -3.88
N ASN A 168 -8.17 -5.21 -2.91
CA ASN A 168 -7.59 -4.21 -2.03
C ASN A 168 -7.44 -4.80 -0.62
N MET A 169 -6.20 -4.99 -0.19
CA MET A 169 -5.85 -5.59 1.09
C MET A 169 -5.22 -4.57 2.02
N THR A 170 -5.67 -4.54 3.27
CA THR A 170 -5.07 -3.76 4.35
C THR A 170 -4.48 -4.70 5.40
N ILE A 171 -3.22 -4.50 5.72
CA ILE A 171 -2.49 -5.24 6.77
C ILE A 171 -2.11 -4.25 7.88
N VAL A 172 -2.43 -4.60 9.12
CA VAL A 172 -2.07 -3.81 10.30
C VAL A 172 -1.08 -4.60 11.15
N LEU A 173 0.09 -4.02 11.39
CA LEU A 173 1.14 -4.62 12.18
C LEU A 173 1.56 -3.73 13.35
N SER A 174 2.07 -4.35 14.41
CA SER A 174 2.47 -3.69 15.65
C SER A 174 3.81 -4.20 16.18
N LYS A 175 4.49 -3.36 16.96
CA LYS A 175 5.76 -3.65 17.64
C LYS A 175 5.58 -3.54 19.14
#